data_AF-A0A919CFZ6-F1
#
_entry.id   AF-A0A919CFZ6-F1
#
_cell.length_a   1.000
_cell.length_b   1.000
_cell.length_c   1.000
_cell.angle_alpha   90.00
_cell.angle_beta   90.00
_cell.angle_gamma   90.00
#
_symmetry.space_group_name_H-M   'P 1'
#
loop_
_entity.id
_entity.type
_entity.pdbx_description
1 polymer ?
#
loop_
_entity_poly.entity_id
_entity_poly.type
_entity_poly.pdbx_seq_one_letter_code
_entity_poly.pdbx_strand_id
1 'polypeptide(L)'
;MVEQFRTAFQQLIDASVAADPHTFPNAVHHVHTQATHVPTHERELALEALTTLLHTTHLAPGITADLTVLAGALVELGTDPGPTGPHILHLLHTVGQDALTFLHAWNHTGGGTPPAPDHTTADAETRVATHLGPHTAPTATMSWWTLGRHTLAARTMLSEPGVRAHIRRDPALHANLMALANQLSPHLTDFDDIRALLRMSEATSALVLHRTTGRAFRILFDGIGDNFQLHTLLADALLGEQGQGLNGPEPDPRWVTSFRDGPTDPDAPTVWGWWNLIAHDGTRVWNEGVPAEIPTVEGERLLVLDPQPSPRSWNAGRRHPHVHGWLIVDSELDPTEADLWWKHTTPAETDPPHQDQPEHTPLPVTTPAPETAPQPQTDHAPQDEPAPQPTEPGRRRAHPALGLPPLPPEVSRSHSWGPTWRH
;
A
#
# COMPACT_ATOMS: atom_id res chain seq x y z
N MET A 1 16.42 -23.04 -21.52
CA MET A 1 15.79 -22.03 -20.64
C MET A 1 14.79 -21.19 -21.42
N VAL A 2 15.18 -20.31 -22.35
CA VAL A 2 14.23 -19.49 -23.13
C VAL A 2 13.20 -20.33 -23.90
N GLU A 3 13.63 -21.36 -24.65
CA GLU A 3 12.70 -22.23 -25.39
C GLU A 3 11.74 -23.00 -24.47
N GLN A 4 12.20 -23.40 -23.28
CA GLN A 4 11.36 -24.07 -22.29
C GLN A 4 10.29 -23.12 -21.74
N PHE A 5 10.66 -21.87 -21.43
CA PHE A 5 9.72 -20.85 -21.02
C PHE A 5 8.68 -20.54 -22.11
N ARG A 6 9.10 -20.35 -23.37
CA ARG A 6 8.17 -20.12 -24.48
C ARG A 6 7.23 -21.31 -24.68
N THR A 7 7.73 -22.53 -24.55
CA THR A 7 6.91 -23.76 -24.63
C THR A 7 5.91 -23.82 -23.48
N ALA A 8 6.34 -23.52 -22.25
CA ALA A 8 5.48 -23.44 -21.08
C ALA A 8 4.37 -22.40 -21.27
N PHE A 9 4.73 -21.25 -21.83
CA PHE A 9 3.80 -20.15 -22.05
C PHE A 9 2.79 -20.47 -23.15
N GLN A 10 3.20 -21.16 -24.21
CA GLN A 10 2.27 -21.66 -25.22
C GLN A 10 1.28 -22.67 -24.62
N GLN A 11 1.77 -23.61 -23.80
CA GLN A 11 0.90 -24.56 -23.09
C GLN A 11 -0.10 -23.87 -22.17
N LEU A 12 0.31 -22.77 -21.53
CA LEU A 12 -0.58 -21.93 -20.73
C LEU A 12 -1.70 -21.32 -21.60
N ILE A 13 -1.35 -20.70 -22.74
CA ILE A 13 -2.34 -20.14 -23.67
C ILE A 13 -3.34 -21.21 -24.11
N ASP A 14 -2.83 -22.37 -24.54
CA ASP A 14 -3.66 -23.46 -25.04
C ASP A 14 -4.62 -23.98 -23.94
N ALA A 15 -4.10 -24.16 -22.71
CA ALA A 15 -4.91 -24.60 -21.57
C ALA A 15 -5.94 -23.54 -21.13
N SER A 16 -5.60 -22.26 -21.21
CA SER A 16 -6.52 -21.15 -20.93
C SER A 16 -7.68 -21.11 -21.92
N VAL A 17 -7.40 -21.23 -23.22
CA VAL A 17 -8.42 -21.21 -24.28
C VAL A 17 -9.31 -22.45 -24.22
N ALA A 18 -8.74 -23.62 -23.92
CA ALA A 18 -9.49 -24.86 -23.75
C ALA A 18 -10.33 -24.89 -22.46
N ALA A 19 -10.12 -23.94 -21.55
CA ALA A 19 -10.66 -23.94 -20.19
C ALA A 19 -10.44 -25.28 -19.47
N ASP A 20 -9.26 -25.88 -19.64
CA ASP A 20 -8.93 -27.21 -19.10
C ASP A 20 -8.53 -27.12 -17.61
N PRO A 21 -9.38 -27.58 -16.67
CA PRO A 21 -9.12 -27.45 -15.24
C PRO A 21 -7.98 -28.35 -14.74
N HIS A 22 -7.56 -29.36 -15.51
CA HIS A 22 -6.49 -30.28 -15.13
C HIS A 22 -5.12 -29.79 -15.62
N THR A 23 -5.08 -29.20 -16.81
CA THR A 23 -3.82 -28.75 -17.42
C THR A 23 -3.47 -27.32 -16.99
N PHE A 24 -4.46 -26.43 -16.86
CA PHE A 24 -4.21 -25.00 -16.62
C PHE A 24 -3.39 -24.71 -15.35
N PRO A 25 -3.70 -25.28 -14.16
CA PRO A 25 -2.93 -24.97 -12.95
C PRO A 25 -1.44 -25.36 -13.06
N ASN A 26 -1.16 -26.50 -13.70
CA ASN A 26 0.19 -26.97 -13.93
C ASN A 26 0.93 -26.07 -14.94
N ALA A 27 0.25 -25.59 -15.97
CA ALA A 27 0.83 -24.68 -16.95
C ALA A 27 1.20 -23.32 -16.31
N VAL A 28 0.32 -22.76 -15.47
CA VAL A 28 0.60 -21.53 -14.69
C VAL A 28 1.85 -21.73 -13.83
N HIS A 29 1.90 -22.83 -13.06
CA HIS A 29 3.04 -23.14 -12.22
C HIS A 29 4.34 -23.26 -13.03
N HIS A 30 4.29 -23.93 -14.17
CA HIS A 30 5.47 -24.11 -15.02
C HIS A 30 6.01 -22.78 -15.54
N VAL A 31 5.14 -21.89 -16.03
CA VAL A 31 5.54 -20.54 -16.46
C VAL A 31 6.16 -19.76 -15.30
N HIS A 32 5.52 -19.76 -14.13
CA HIS A 32 6.03 -19.06 -12.94
C HIS A 32 7.44 -19.54 -12.55
N THR A 33 7.66 -20.86 -12.51
CA THR A 33 8.98 -21.43 -12.18
C THR A 33 10.04 -21.08 -13.23
N GLN A 34 9.69 -21.06 -14.52
CA GLN A 34 10.65 -20.76 -15.57
C GLN A 34 10.96 -19.26 -15.70
N ALA A 35 10.04 -18.38 -15.29
CA ALA A 35 10.16 -16.93 -15.44
C ALA A 35 11.39 -16.34 -14.71
N THR A 36 11.82 -16.93 -13.60
CA THR A 36 13.01 -16.49 -12.84
C THR A 36 14.33 -16.75 -13.58
N HIS A 37 14.31 -17.59 -14.62
CA HIS A 37 15.50 -18.08 -15.32
C HIS A 37 15.64 -17.54 -16.75
N VAL A 38 14.76 -16.64 -17.18
CA VAL A 38 14.80 -16.02 -18.50
C VAL A 38 15.10 -14.52 -18.41
N PRO A 39 15.70 -13.92 -19.47
CA PRO A 39 15.94 -12.48 -19.52
C PRO A 39 14.65 -11.66 -19.44
N THR A 40 14.74 -10.42 -18.95
CA THR A 40 13.60 -9.50 -18.81
C THR A 40 12.79 -9.34 -20.10
N HIS A 41 13.45 -9.19 -21.26
CA HIS A 41 12.76 -9.03 -22.54
C HIS A 41 11.85 -10.20 -22.92
N GLU A 42 12.17 -11.44 -22.50
CA GLU A 42 11.28 -12.59 -22.73
C GLU A 42 10.03 -12.52 -21.85
N ARG A 43 10.15 -11.97 -20.65
CA ARG A 43 9.01 -11.76 -19.74
C ARG A 43 8.14 -10.60 -20.21
N GLU A 44 8.73 -9.55 -20.79
CA GLU A 44 8.00 -8.44 -21.42
C GLU A 44 7.13 -8.96 -22.57
N LEU A 45 7.71 -9.78 -23.47
CA LEU A 45 6.95 -10.44 -24.54
C LEU A 45 5.83 -11.34 -24.00
N ALA A 46 6.07 -12.04 -22.88
CA ALA A 46 5.04 -12.83 -22.22
C ALA A 46 3.92 -11.96 -21.64
N LEU A 47 4.23 -10.80 -21.03
CA LEU A 47 3.23 -9.85 -20.55
C LEU A 47 2.38 -9.26 -21.69
N GLU A 48 2.98 -8.93 -22.83
CA GLU A 48 2.25 -8.47 -24.02
C GLU A 48 1.29 -9.55 -24.54
N ALA A 49 1.73 -10.81 -24.55
CA ALA A 49 0.90 -11.94 -24.92
C ALA A 49 -0.22 -12.21 -23.90
N LEU A 50 0.06 -12.09 -22.59
CA LEU A 50 -0.96 -12.15 -21.53
C LEU A 50 -2.01 -11.06 -21.72
N THR A 51 -1.58 -9.83 -22.03
CA THR A 51 -2.50 -8.73 -22.31
C THR A 51 -3.44 -9.11 -23.46
N THR A 52 -2.91 -9.62 -24.57
CA THR A 52 -3.73 -10.06 -25.70
C THR A 52 -4.72 -11.16 -25.29
N LEU A 53 -4.27 -12.14 -24.50
CA LEU A 53 -5.11 -13.22 -24.00
C LEU A 53 -6.24 -12.69 -23.10
N LEU A 54 -5.94 -11.79 -22.17
CA LEU A 54 -6.89 -11.18 -21.24
C LEU A 54 -7.96 -10.31 -21.92
N HIS A 55 -7.65 -9.73 -23.09
CA HIS A 55 -8.65 -9.04 -23.91
C HIS A 55 -9.68 -10.00 -24.54
N THR A 56 -9.43 -11.31 -24.53
CA THR A 56 -10.33 -12.30 -25.12
C THR A 56 -11.57 -12.50 -24.23
N THR A 57 -12.75 -12.21 -24.77
CA THR A 57 -14.03 -12.10 -24.03
C THR A 57 -14.63 -13.43 -23.54
N HIS A 58 -13.91 -14.55 -23.66
CA HIS A 58 -14.46 -15.90 -23.42
C HIS A 58 -13.70 -16.72 -22.36
N LEU A 59 -12.72 -16.14 -21.66
CA LEU A 59 -12.03 -16.86 -20.60
C LEU A 59 -12.94 -17.06 -19.40
N ALA A 60 -12.84 -18.24 -18.77
CA ALA A 60 -13.53 -18.49 -17.51
C ALA A 60 -13.00 -17.52 -16.44
N PRO A 61 -13.84 -16.93 -15.57
CA PRO A 61 -13.41 -15.90 -14.61
C PRO A 61 -12.25 -16.35 -13.71
N GLY A 62 -12.24 -17.61 -13.26
CA GLY A 62 -11.12 -18.16 -12.49
C GLY A 62 -9.79 -18.20 -13.25
N ILE A 63 -9.82 -18.51 -14.55
CA ILE A 63 -8.65 -18.47 -15.43
C ILE A 63 -8.16 -17.04 -15.60
N THR A 64 -9.07 -16.09 -15.85
CA THR A 64 -8.74 -14.66 -15.94
C THR A 64 -8.06 -14.19 -14.67
N ALA A 65 -8.61 -14.52 -13.50
CA ALA A 65 -8.03 -14.17 -12.21
C ALA A 65 -6.60 -14.72 -12.03
N ASP A 66 -6.37 -16.00 -12.34
CA ASP A 66 -5.04 -16.61 -12.21
C ASP A 66 -4.03 -16.05 -13.21
N LEU A 67 -4.46 -15.71 -14.44
CA LEU A 67 -3.61 -15.01 -15.42
C LEU A 67 -3.24 -13.59 -14.94
N THR A 68 -4.14 -12.87 -14.28
CA THR A 68 -3.78 -11.57 -13.69
C THR A 68 -2.75 -11.70 -12.57
N VAL A 69 -2.84 -12.75 -11.73
CA VAL A 69 -1.82 -13.03 -10.71
C VAL A 69 -0.48 -13.36 -11.35
N LEU A 70 -0.46 -14.14 -12.43
CA LEU A 70 0.76 -14.43 -13.17
C LEU A 70 1.39 -13.16 -13.74
N ALA A 71 0.60 -12.25 -14.31
CA ALA A 71 1.09 -10.96 -14.77
C ALA A 71 1.71 -10.14 -13.62
N GLY A 72 1.05 -10.11 -12.45
CA GLY A 72 1.60 -9.56 -11.21
C GLY A 72 2.97 -10.16 -10.86
N ALA A 73 3.06 -11.49 -10.82
CA ALA A 73 4.31 -12.19 -10.49
C ALA A 73 5.45 -11.87 -11.47
N LEU A 74 5.16 -11.71 -12.77
CA LEU A 74 6.18 -11.30 -13.74
C LEU A 74 6.72 -9.89 -13.45
N VAL A 75 5.85 -8.96 -13.04
CA VAL A 75 6.24 -7.60 -12.64
C VAL A 75 7.06 -7.61 -11.35
N GLU A 76 6.69 -8.43 -10.36
CA GLU A 76 7.49 -8.60 -9.13
C GLU A 76 8.92 -9.10 -9.39
N LEU A 77 9.14 -9.81 -10.50
CA LEU A 77 10.47 -10.23 -10.93
C LEU A 77 11.27 -9.11 -11.64
N GLY A 78 10.74 -7.88 -11.68
CA GLY A 78 11.36 -6.71 -12.31
C GLY A 78 11.07 -6.62 -13.81
N THR A 79 9.87 -7.01 -14.25
CA THR A 79 9.43 -6.83 -15.65
C THR A 79 8.58 -5.57 -15.74
N ASP A 80 8.82 -4.72 -16.73
CA ASP A 80 7.98 -3.53 -16.96
C ASP A 80 6.53 -3.97 -17.24
N PRO A 81 5.52 -3.49 -16.48
CA PRO A 81 4.12 -3.81 -16.74
C PRO A 81 3.62 -3.33 -18.10
N GLY A 82 4.20 -2.26 -18.66
CA GLY A 82 3.78 -1.67 -19.94
C GLY A 82 2.25 -1.46 -20.03
N PRO A 83 1.59 -1.85 -21.15
CA PRO A 83 0.14 -1.73 -21.29
C PRO A 83 -0.66 -2.74 -20.43
N THR A 84 -0.03 -3.80 -19.93
CA THR A 84 -0.67 -4.82 -19.07
C THR A 84 -1.13 -4.22 -17.76
N GLY A 85 -0.35 -3.29 -17.19
CA GLY A 85 -0.65 -2.65 -15.92
C GLY A 85 -2.01 -1.94 -15.92
N PRO A 86 -2.22 -0.94 -16.79
CA PRO A 86 -3.52 -0.30 -16.94
C PRO A 86 -4.64 -1.28 -17.26
N HIS A 87 -4.40 -2.30 -18.10
CA HIS A 87 -5.42 -3.29 -18.43
C HIS A 87 -5.89 -4.08 -17.19
N ILE A 88 -4.99 -4.50 -16.31
CA ILE A 88 -5.34 -5.17 -15.04
C ILE A 88 -6.18 -4.25 -14.15
N LEU A 89 -5.92 -2.94 -14.14
CA LEU A 89 -6.74 -2.00 -13.37
C LEU A 89 -8.15 -1.84 -13.93
N HIS A 90 -8.31 -1.90 -15.26
CA HIS A 90 -9.64 -1.97 -15.87
C HIS A 90 -10.38 -3.26 -15.50
N LEU A 91 -9.69 -4.40 -15.51
CA LEU A 91 -10.26 -5.68 -15.08
C LEU A 91 -10.68 -5.64 -13.60
N LEU A 92 -9.82 -5.10 -12.72
CA LEU A 92 -10.16 -4.89 -11.31
C LEU A 92 -11.42 -4.03 -11.17
N HIS A 93 -11.52 -2.95 -11.95
CA HIS A 93 -12.71 -2.12 -11.93
C HIS A 93 -13.97 -2.91 -12.32
N THR A 94 -13.95 -3.63 -13.44
CA THR A 94 -15.09 -4.44 -13.89
C THR A 94 -15.50 -5.49 -12.87
N VAL A 95 -14.56 -6.32 -12.42
CA VAL A 95 -14.83 -7.39 -11.44
C VAL A 95 -15.27 -6.79 -10.10
N GLY A 96 -14.70 -5.66 -9.71
CA GLY A 96 -15.08 -4.94 -8.51
C GLY A 96 -16.53 -4.43 -8.53
N GLN A 97 -17.03 -3.95 -9.66
CA GLN A 97 -18.43 -3.52 -9.79
C GLN A 97 -19.40 -4.70 -9.63
N ASP A 98 -19.08 -5.85 -10.23
CA ASP A 98 -19.88 -7.07 -10.06
C ASP A 98 -19.81 -7.61 -8.63
N ALA A 99 -18.65 -7.47 -7.96
CA ALA A 99 -18.50 -7.79 -6.55
C ALA A 99 -19.31 -6.85 -5.63
N LEU A 100 -19.41 -5.56 -5.97
CA LEU A 100 -20.32 -4.64 -5.27
C LEU A 100 -21.78 -5.02 -5.47
N THR A 101 -22.14 -5.54 -6.64
CA THR A 101 -23.48 -6.09 -6.91
C THR A 101 -23.79 -7.29 -6.01
N PHE A 102 -22.80 -8.17 -5.79
CA PHE A 102 -22.90 -9.26 -4.81
C PHE A 102 -23.14 -8.73 -3.39
N LEU A 103 -22.34 -7.75 -2.93
CA LEU A 103 -22.49 -7.17 -1.60
C LEU A 103 -23.84 -6.49 -1.40
N HIS A 104 -24.33 -5.77 -2.41
CA HIS A 104 -25.64 -5.15 -2.39
C HIS A 104 -26.73 -6.20 -2.20
N ALA A 105 -26.70 -7.29 -2.97
CA ALA A 105 -27.64 -8.38 -2.86
C ALA A 105 -27.54 -9.13 -1.52
N TRP A 106 -26.33 -9.33 -1.01
CA TRP A 106 -26.09 -9.97 0.28
C TRP A 106 -26.79 -9.21 1.41
N ASN A 107 -26.69 -7.87 1.40
CA ASN A 107 -27.35 -7.00 2.36
C ASN A 107 -28.88 -7.08 2.28
N HIS A 108 -29.44 -7.19 1.07
CA HIS A 108 -30.90 -7.29 0.86
C HIS A 108 -31.49 -8.67 1.19
N THR A 109 -30.67 -9.71 1.28
CA THR A 109 -31.12 -11.11 1.47
C THR A 109 -30.94 -11.62 2.91
N GLY A 110 -30.76 -10.70 3.86
CA GLY A 110 -30.67 -11.02 5.30
C GLY A 110 -29.56 -10.29 6.06
N GLY A 111 -28.71 -9.52 5.37
CA GLY A 111 -27.60 -8.79 5.99
C GLY A 111 -26.52 -9.70 6.61
N GLY A 112 -25.76 -9.13 7.55
CA GLY A 112 -24.63 -9.79 8.20
C GLY A 112 -23.35 -9.75 7.37
N THR A 113 -22.26 -10.25 7.94
CA THR A 113 -20.95 -10.27 7.28
C THR A 113 -21.00 -11.18 6.03
N PRO A 114 -20.58 -10.69 4.85
CA PRO A 114 -20.43 -11.54 3.67
C PRO A 114 -19.37 -12.63 3.89
N PRO A 115 -19.42 -13.76 3.17
CA PRO A 115 -18.35 -14.75 3.22
C PRO A 115 -17.06 -14.11 2.70
N ALA A 116 -15.92 -14.55 3.22
CA ALA A 116 -14.65 -14.20 2.59
C ALA A 116 -14.66 -14.65 1.12
N PRO A 117 -14.08 -13.87 0.18
CA PRO A 117 -14.04 -14.18 -1.25
C PRO A 117 -13.74 -15.65 -1.56
N ASP A 118 -12.66 -16.19 -1.01
CA ASP A 118 -12.18 -17.56 -1.21
C ASP A 118 -13.06 -18.66 -0.59
N HIS A 119 -13.95 -18.30 0.34
CA HIS A 119 -14.89 -19.19 1.01
C HIS A 119 -16.32 -19.10 0.45
N THR A 120 -16.50 -18.42 -0.68
CA THR A 120 -17.81 -18.26 -1.31
C THR A 120 -18.33 -19.59 -1.87
N THR A 121 -19.57 -19.96 -1.55
CA THR A 121 -20.17 -21.27 -1.88
C THR A 121 -21.43 -21.16 -2.74
N ALA A 122 -21.95 -22.32 -3.19
CA ALA A 122 -23.24 -22.44 -3.88
C ALA A 122 -24.41 -21.85 -3.08
N ASP A 123 -24.37 -21.97 -1.76
CA ASP A 123 -25.41 -21.44 -0.87
C ASP A 123 -25.39 -19.91 -0.86
N ALA A 124 -24.19 -19.31 -0.92
CA ALA A 124 -24.04 -17.88 -1.05
C ALA A 124 -24.61 -17.37 -2.39
N GLU A 125 -24.36 -18.10 -3.50
CA GLU A 125 -24.98 -17.81 -4.80
C GLU A 125 -26.50 -17.91 -4.72
N THR A 126 -27.01 -19.03 -4.23
CA THR A 126 -28.46 -19.28 -4.11
C THR A 126 -29.13 -18.20 -3.28
N ARG A 127 -28.48 -17.76 -2.21
CA ARG A 127 -28.95 -16.65 -1.39
C ARG A 127 -29.04 -15.36 -2.20
N VAL A 128 -27.96 -14.90 -2.83
CA VAL A 128 -27.99 -13.63 -3.57
C VAL A 128 -28.88 -13.70 -4.81
N ALA A 129 -29.08 -14.88 -5.39
CA ALA A 129 -30.01 -15.13 -6.49
C ALA A 129 -31.47 -14.84 -6.13
N THR A 130 -31.85 -14.89 -4.84
CA THR A 130 -33.19 -14.47 -4.40
C THR A 130 -33.47 -12.98 -4.66
N HIS A 131 -32.41 -12.16 -4.78
CA HIS A 131 -32.51 -10.73 -5.10
C HIS A 131 -32.08 -10.42 -6.55
N LEU A 132 -30.96 -10.98 -7.01
CA LEU A 132 -30.38 -10.69 -8.34
C LEU A 132 -31.01 -11.50 -9.48
N GLY A 133 -31.72 -12.58 -9.18
CA GLY A 133 -32.19 -13.55 -10.15
C GLY A 133 -31.09 -14.48 -10.67
N PRO A 134 -31.47 -15.53 -11.42
CA PRO A 134 -30.57 -16.63 -11.80
C PRO A 134 -29.53 -16.26 -12.87
N HIS A 135 -29.72 -15.14 -13.58
CA HIS A 135 -28.81 -14.74 -14.66
C HIS A 135 -27.66 -13.86 -14.16
N THR A 136 -27.89 -13.04 -13.14
CA THR A 136 -26.91 -12.07 -12.63
C THR A 136 -26.15 -12.62 -11.42
N ALA A 137 -26.78 -13.46 -10.61
CA ALA A 137 -26.17 -14.03 -9.41
C ALA A 137 -24.85 -14.78 -9.68
N PRO A 138 -24.74 -15.66 -10.71
CA PRO A 138 -23.49 -16.37 -10.96
C PRO A 138 -22.31 -15.43 -11.25
N THR A 139 -22.51 -14.38 -12.06
CA THR A 139 -21.46 -13.41 -12.39
C THR A 139 -21.03 -12.60 -11.17
N ALA A 140 -21.98 -12.11 -10.37
CA ALA A 140 -21.69 -11.34 -9.17
C ALA A 140 -20.96 -12.20 -8.11
N THR A 141 -21.43 -13.43 -7.89
CA THR A 141 -20.81 -14.38 -6.96
C THR A 141 -19.41 -14.77 -7.40
N MET A 142 -19.22 -15.06 -8.69
CA MET A 142 -17.90 -15.39 -9.24
C MET A 142 -16.94 -14.21 -9.12
N SER A 143 -17.41 -12.99 -9.40
CA SER A 143 -16.60 -11.77 -9.27
C SER A 143 -16.15 -11.53 -7.84
N TRP A 144 -17.06 -11.69 -6.86
CA TRP A 144 -16.72 -11.67 -5.44
C TRP A 144 -15.66 -12.73 -5.10
N TRP A 145 -15.82 -13.96 -5.58
CA TRP A 145 -14.87 -15.06 -5.34
C TRP A 145 -13.48 -14.82 -5.95
N THR A 146 -13.40 -14.23 -7.14
CA THR A 146 -12.12 -13.94 -7.83
C THR A 146 -11.43 -12.66 -7.36
N LEU A 147 -12.15 -11.77 -6.67
CA LEU A 147 -11.72 -10.38 -6.44
C LEU A 147 -10.32 -10.27 -5.81
N GLY A 148 -10.02 -11.09 -4.80
CA GLY A 148 -8.73 -11.03 -4.11
C GLY A 148 -7.52 -11.25 -5.04
N ARG A 149 -7.65 -12.10 -6.07
CA ARG A 149 -6.58 -12.34 -7.05
C ARG A 149 -6.37 -11.14 -7.97
N HIS A 150 -7.44 -10.47 -8.38
CA HIS A 150 -7.35 -9.22 -9.13
C HIS A 150 -6.74 -8.09 -8.29
N THR A 151 -7.12 -7.98 -7.02
CA THR A 151 -6.57 -7.00 -6.09
C THR A 151 -5.07 -7.21 -5.87
N LEU A 152 -4.62 -8.46 -5.71
CA LEU A 152 -3.21 -8.80 -5.57
C LEU A 152 -2.40 -8.29 -6.78
N ALA A 153 -2.84 -8.60 -7.99
CA ALA A 153 -2.18 -8.16 -9.21
C ALA A 153 -2.19 -6.63 -9.35
N ALA A 154 -3.34 -5.99 -9.09
CA ALA A 154 -3.49 -4.55 -9.18
C ALA A 154 -2.57 -3.80 -8.20
N ARG A 155 -2.38 -4.33 -6.99
CA ARG A 155 -1.44 -3.76 -6.01
C ARG A 155 -0.02 -3.74 -6.57
N THR A 156 0.44 -4.84 -7.14
CA THR A 156 1.75 -4.93 -7.80
C THR A 156 1.84 -3.92 -8.95
N MET A 157 0.82 -3.84 -9.81
CA MET A 157 0.83 -2.89 -10.94
C MET A 157 0.90 -1.44 -10.47
N LEU A 158 0.13 -1.04 -9.46
CA LEU A 158 0.13 0.32 -8.91
C LEU A 158 1.43 0.69 -8.16
N SER A 159 2.27 -0.31 -7.86
CA SER A 159 3.59 -0.08 -7.27
C SER A 159 4.60 0.43 -8.28
N GLU A 160 4.31 0.26 -9.57
CA GLU A 160 5.15 0.73 -10.67
C GLU A 160 4.84 2.19 -11.04
N PRO A 161 5.87 3.05 -11.15
CA PRO A 161 5.69 4.47 -11.46
C PRO A 161 5.06 4.71 -12.84
N GLY A 162 5.34 3.84 -13.82
CA GLY A 162 4.74 3.91 -15.15
C GLY A 162 3.22 3.76 -15.13
N VAL A 163 2.71 2.85 -14.28
CA VAL A 163 1.26 2.62 -14.12
C VAL A 163 0.60 3.77 -13.38
N ARG A 164 1.20 4.27 -12.29
CA ARG A 164 0.70 5.48 -11.61
C ARG A 164 0.68 6.70 -12.52
N ALA A 165 1.69 6.86 -13.37
CA ALA A 165 1.73 7.92 -14.37
C ALA A 165 0.63 7.76 -15.43
N HIS A 166 0.25 6.53 -15.80
CA HIS A 166 -0.91 6.30 -16.67
C HIS A 166 -2.21 6.71 -15.97
N ILE A 167 -2.41 6.29 -14.73
CA ILE A 167 -3.60 6.62 -13.93
C ILE A 167 -3.78 8.14 -13.76
N ARG A 168 -2.69 8.88 -13.55
CA ARG A 168 -2.73 10.36 -13.54
C ARG A 168 -3.28 10.99 -14.82
N ARG A 169 -3.04 10.35 -15.98
CA ARG A 169 -3.50 10.83 -17.29
C ARG A 169 -4.94 10.42 -17.59
N ASP A 170 -5.53 9.55 -16.78
CA ASP A 170 -6.93 9.11 -16.88
C ASP A 170 -7.69 9.39 -15.56
N PRO A 171 -8.16 10.65 -15.36
CA PRO A 171 -8.89 11.03 -14.16
C PRO A 171 -10.20 10.25 -13.97
N ALA A 172 -10.81 9.77 -15.05
CA ALA A 172 -12.05 9.00 -14.98
C ALA A 172 -11.80 7.61 -14.39
N LEU A 173 -10.77 6.91 -14.88
CA LEU A 173 -10.37 5.63 -14.33
C LEU A 173 -9.89 5.77 -12.87
N HIS A 174 -9.09 6.80 -12.56
CA HIS A 174 -8.66 7.08 -11.19
C HIS A 174 -9.86 7.26 -10.24
N ALA A 175 -10.82 8.12 -10.59
CA ALA A 175 -12.01 8.36 -9.78
C ALA A 175 -12.86 7.09 -9.59
N ASN A 176 -13.02 6.29 -10.65
CA ASN A 176 -13.75 5.02 -10.60
C ASN A 176 -13.08 4.00 -9.67
N LEU A 177 -11.77 3.85 -9.76
CA LEU A 177 -11.00 2.95 -8.89
C LEU A 177 -10.99 3.43 -7.44
N MET A 178 -10.88 4.74 -7.20
CA MET A 178 -10.98 5.31 -5.85
C MET A 178 -12.36 5.09 -5.23
N ALA A 179 -13.43 5.31 -5.99
CA ALA A 179 -14.79 5.05 -5.53
C ALA A 179 -15.01 3.56 -5.24
N LEU A 180 -14.46 2.68 -6.06
CA LEU A 180 -14.49 1.24 -5.84
C LEU A 180 -13.74 0.85 -4.54
N ALA A 181 -12.51 1.34 -4.37
CA ALA A 181 -11.71 1.06 -3.19
C ALA A 181 -12.38 1.54 -1.90
N ASN A 182 -12.98 2.74 -1.91
CA ASN A 182 -13.72 3.26 -0.77
C ASN A 182 -14.95 2.42 -0.38
N GLN A 183 -15.63 1.82 -1.37
CA GLN A 183 -16.80 0.98 -1.11
C GLN A 183 -16.43 -0.44 -0.66
N LEU A 184 -15.30 -0.97 -1.11
CA LEU A 184 -14.86 -2.33 -0.79
C LEU A 184 -13.97 -2.41 0.46
N SER A 185 -13.23 -1.36 0.81
CA SER A 185 -12.33 -1.39 1.98
C SER A 185 -12.99 -1.73 3.33
N PRO A 186 -14.26 -1.36 3.60
CA PRO A 186 -14.94 -1.79 4.83
C PRO A 186 -15.16 -3.31 4.93
N HIS A 187 -15.07 -4.02 3.80
CA HIS A 187 -15.30 -5.47 3.72
C HIS A 187 -14.02 -6.25 3.45
N LEU A 188 -13.04 -5.64 2.78
CA LEU A 188 -11.81 -6.27 2.31
C LEU A 188 -10.62 -5.33 2.56
N THR A 189 -9.78 -5.66 3.53
CA THR A 189 -8.64 -4.83 3.95
C THR A 189 -7.64 -4.56 2.83
N ASP A 190 -7.52 -5.47 1.85
CA ASP A 190 -6.61 -5.29 0.71
C ASP A 190 -6.96 -4.05 -0.14
N PHE A 191 -8.21 -3.55 -0.07
CA PHE A 191 -8.59 -2.31 -0.75
C PHE A 191 -8.11 -1.05 -0.02
N ASP A 192 -7.68 -1.12 1.25
CA ASP A 192 -6.98 -0.02 1.89
C ASP A 192 -5.61 0.21 1.24
N ASP A 193 -4.90 -0.84 0.84
CA ASP A 193 -3.65 -0.76 0.09
C ASP A 193 -3.87 -0.17 -1.30
N ILE A 194 -4.89 -0.64 -2.03
CA ILE A 194 -5.25 -0.08 -3.35
C ILE A 194 -5.55 1.42 -3.24
N ARG A 195 -6.35 1.81 -2.23
CA ARG A 195 -6.64 3.22 -1.96
C ARG A 195 -5.35 4.00 -1.71
N ALA A 196 -4.46 3.50 -0.85
CA ALA A 196 -3.20 4.18 -0.54
C ALA A 196 -2.31 4.38 -1.79
N LEU A 197 -2.18 3.36 -2.64
CA LEU A 197 -1.39 3.44 -3.88
C LEU A 197 -2.01 4.40 -4.91
N LEU A 198 -3.34 4.44 -5.03
CA LEU A 198 -4.03 5.41 -5.89
C LEU A 198 -3.85 6.85 -5.39
N ARG A 199 -3.78 7.08 -4.07
CA ARG A 199 -3.49 8.40 -3.47
C ARG A 199 -2.09 8.90 -3.84
N MET A 200 -1.09 8.01 -3.95
CA MET A 200 0.25 8.40 -4.42
C MET A 200 0.23 9.00 -5.83
N SER A 201 -0.74 8.63 -6.66
CA SER A 201 -0.90 9.19 -8.00
C SER A 201 -1.48 10.61 -7.99
N GLU A 202 -2.05 11.10 -6.89
CA GLU A 202 -2.66 12.43 -6.86
C GLU A 202 -1.68 13.58 -6.57
N ALA A 203 -0.46 13.26 -6.16
CA ALA A 203 0.56 14.24 -5.79
C ALA A 203 1.91 13.83 -6.34
N THR A 204 2.47 14.65 -7.24
CA THR A 204 3.81 14.42 -7.81
C THR A 204 4.71 15.64 -7.78
N SER A 205 4.22 16.73 -7.20
CA SER A 205 4.94 17.97 -7.02
C SER A 205 4.39 18.72 -5.81
N ALA A 206 5.22 19.60 -5.26
CA ALA A 206 4.81 20.61 -4.32
C ALA A 206 5.74 21.82 -4.42
N LEU A 207 5.24 22.97 -4.02
CA LEU A 207 6.03 24.14 -3.71
C LEU A 207 6.35 24.16 -2.21
N VAL A 208 7.64 24.21 -1.88
CA VAL A 208 8.15 24.16 -0.50
C VAL A 208 8.73 25.51 -0.14
N LEU A 209 8.20 26.17 0.89
CA LEU A 209 8.63 27.48 1.34
C LEU A 209 9.31 27.36 2.70
N HIS A 210 10.59 27.72 2.80
CA HIS A 210 11.32 27.65 4.06
C HIS A 210 11.28 28.98 4.81
N ARG A 211 10.49 29.04 5.89
CA ARG A 211 10.13 30.29 6.56
C ARG A 211 11.34 31.06 7.07
N THR A 212 12.32 30.37 7.64
CA THR A 212 13.51 31.01 8.24
C THR A 212 14.36 31.75 7.22
N THR A 213 14.45 31.23 5.99
CA THR A 213 15.32 31.82 4.95
C THR A 213 14.56 32.59 3.89
N GLY A 214 13.23 32.48 3.82
CA GLY A 214 12.40 33.02 2.74
C GLY A 214 12.52 32.28 1.40
N ARG A 215 13.53 31.40 1.24
CA ARG A 215 13.74 30.56 0.05
C ARG A 215 12.55 29.65 -0.24
N ALA A 216 12.29 29.41 -1.53
CA ALA A 216 11.23 28.52 -1.99
C ALA A 216 11.73 27.57 -3.08
N PHE A 217 11.25 26.33 -3.07
CA PHE A 217 11.71 25.26 -3.93
C PHE A 217 10.52 24.54 -4.57
N ARG A 218 10.60 24.29 -5.86
CA ARG A 218 9.72 23.35 -6.54
C ARG A 218 10.33 21.96 -6.43
N ILE A 219 9.58 21.04 -5.85
CA ILE A 219 9.99 19.63 -5.73
C ILE A 219 9.15 18.75 -6.65
N LEU A 220 9.77 17.67 -7.12
CA LEU A 220 9.11 16.59 -7.82
C LEU A 220 9.30 15.31 -7.02
N PHE A 221 8.27 14.47 -6.98
CA PHE A 221 8.32 13.19 -6.29
C PHE A 221 7.32 12.19 -6.87
N ASP A 222 7.52 10.92 -6.57
CA ASP A 222 6.57 9.84 -6.79
C ASP A 222 6.83 8.71 -5.79
N GLY A 223 5.83 7.85 -5.56
CA GLY A 223 5.94 6.69 -4.68
C GLY A 223 6.09 7.03 -3.19
N ILE A 224 5.66 8.23 -2.78
CA ILE A 224 5.67 8.69 -1.38
C ILE A 224 4.31 8.38 -0.75
N GLY A 225 4.30 7.44 0.20
CA GLY A 225 3.07 6.91 0.78
C GLY A 225 2.51 7.69 1.96
N ASP A 226 3.34 8.46 2.65
CA ASP A 226 2.96 9.27 3.78
C ASP A 226 3.90 10.47 3.95
N ASN A 227 3.53 11.37 4.85
CA ASN A 227 4.30 12.57 5.12
C ASN A 227 5.55 12.30 5.97
N PHE A 228 5.68 11.13 6.64
CA PHE A 228 6.95 10.71 7.24
C PHE A 228 8.03 10.53 6.17
N GLN A 229 7.71 9.78 5.12
CA GLN A 229 8.59 9.58 3.97
C GLN A 229 8.86 10.90 3.23
N LEU A 230 7.83 11.72 3.00
CA LEU A 230 7.99 13.05 2.40
C LEU A 230 8.99 13.89 3.19
N HIS A 231 8.82 13.97 4.51
CA HIS A 231 9.65 14.80 5.38
C HIS A 231 11.11 14.34 5.36
N THR A 232 11.37 13.04 5.48
CA THR A 232 12.74 12.52 5.46
C THR A 232 13.44 12.78 4.11
N LEU A 233 12.76 12.51 2.99
CA LEU A 233 13.36 12.72 1.67
C LEU A 233 13.50 14.22 1.32
N LEU A 234 12.59 15.06 1.80
CA LEU A 234 12.69 16.50 1.64
C LEU A 234 13.88 17.07 2.44
N ALA A 235 14.12 16.55 3.65
CA ALA A 235 15.28 16.95 4.44
C ALA A 235 16.58 16.61 3.73
N ASP A 236 16.69 15.43 3.13
CA ASP A 236 17.86 15.04 2.34
C ASP A 236 18.06 15.95 1.12
N ALA A 237 16.98 16.24 0.39
CA ALA A 237 17.07 17.08 -0.80
C ALA A 237 17.46 18.55 -0.51
N LEU A 238 17.20 19.05 0.70
CA LEU A 238 17.47 20.43 1.09
C LEU A 238 18.73 20.61 1.95
N LEU A 239 19.00 19.67 2.86
CA LEU A 239 20.07 19.71 3.86
C LEU A 239 21.19 18.69 3.63
N GLY A 240 20.97 17.69 2.78
CA GLY A 240 21.96 16.65 2.46
C GLY A 240 23.26 17.22 1.88
N GLU A 241 24.32 16.41 1.86
CA GLU A 241 25.62 16.77 1.26
C GLU A 241 25.49 17.33 -0.17
N GLN A 242 24.55 16.77 -0.95
CA GLN A 242 24.22 17.19 -2.32
C GLN A 242 22.93 18.03 -2.40
N GLY A 243 22.43 18.52 -1.27
CA GLY A 243 21.19 19.26 -1.16
C GLY A 243 21.32 20.73 -1.58
N GLN A 244 20.25 21.51 -1.37
CA GLN A 244 20.18 22.92 -1.77
C GLN A 244 20.88 23.90 -0.80
N GLY A 245 21.78 23.41 0.04
CA GLY A 245 22.57 24.23 0.97
C GLY A 245 21.72 25.00 1.99
N LEU A 246 20.58 24.45 2.40
CA LEU A 246 19.89 24.97 3.58
C LEU A 246 20.71 24.63 4.83
N ASN A 247 20.76 25.56 5.78
CA ASN A 247 21.48 25.35 7.04
C ASN A 247 20.66 24.42 7.94
N GLY A 248 21.30 23.39 8.50
CA GLY A 248 20.68 22.46 9.44
C GLY A 248 21.50 21.18 9.61
N PRO A 249 21.09 20.30 10.55
CA PRO A 249 21.72 18.99 10.69
C PRO A 249 21.38 18.11 9.48
N GLU A 250 22.42 17.54 8.86
CA GLU A 250 22.28 16.62 7.75
C GLU A 250 21.53 15.33 8.18
N PRO A 251 20.59 14.81 7.36
CA PRO A 251 19.98 13.51 7.61
C PRO A 251 20.98 12.36 7.53
N ASP A 252 20.83 11.35 8.39
CA ASP A 252 21.63 10.12 8.27
C ASP A 252 21.30 9.42 6.92
N PRO A 253 22.30 9.12 6.06
CA PRO A 253 22.07 8.47 4.77
C PRO A 253 21.34 7.11 4.87
N ARG A 254 21.43 6.44 6.02
CA ARG A 254 20.70 5.18 6.29
C ARG A 254 19.20 5.39 6.37
N TRP A 255 18.75 6.52 6.92
CA TRP A 255 17.34 6.90 6.90
C TRP A 255 16.87 7.13 5.47
N VAL A 256 17.62 7.92 4.69
CA VAL A 256 17.30 8.23 3.29
C VAL A 256 17.18 6.95 2.46
N THR A 257 18.14 6.04 2.61
CA THR A 257 18.11 4.72 1.97
C THR A 257 16.85 3.94 2.33
N SER A 258 16.48 3.90 3.62
CA SER A 258 15.26 3.21 4.07
C SER A 258 13.96 3.81 3.53
N PHE A 259 13.95 5.11 3.17
CA PHE A 259 12.78 5.82 2.65
C PHE A 259 12.73 5.90 1.12
N ARG A 260 13.77 5.45 0.39
CA ARG A 260 13.79 5.37 -1.08
C ARG A 260 13.40 3.98 -1.60
N ASP A 261 14.31 3.02 -1.48
CA ASP A 261 14.16 1.63 -1.92
C ASP A 261 14.87 0.61 -1.02
N GLY A 262 15.84 1.02 -0.22
CA GLY A 262 16.63 0.12 0.60
C GLY A 262 15.87 -0.44 1.82
N PRO A 263 16.44 -1.47 2.46
CA PRO A 263 15.94 -2.00 3.72
C PRO A 263 16.14 -0.99 4.86
N THR A 264 15.32 -1.09 5.91
CA THR A 264 15.55 -0.36 7.16
C THR A 264 16.81 -0.87 7.84
N ASP A 265 17.71 0.04 8.20
CA ASP A 265 18.92 -0.28 8.97
C ASP A 265 18.55 -0.47 10.46
N PRO A 266 18.81 -1.65 11.06
CA PRO A 266 18.50 -1.91 12.46
C PRO A 266 19.28 -1.03 13.45
N ASP A 267 20.40 -0.45 13.04
CA ASP A 267 21.25 0.44 13.84
C ASP A 267 20.89 1.93 13.67
N ALA A 268 19.86 2.23 12.86
CA ALA A 268 19.31 3.59 12.68
C ALA A 268 17.76 3.60 12.67
N PRO A 269 17.08 3.02 13.68
CA PRO A 269 15.64 2.79 13.64
C PRO A 269 14.82 4.06 13.85
N THR A 270 15.40 5.11 14.44
CA THR A 270 14.69 6.35 14.82
C THR A 270 15.19 7.51 13.99
N VAL A 271 14.28 8.15 13.26
CA VAL A 271 14.51 9.37 12.48
C VAL A 271 14.09 10.57 13.31
N TRP A 272 14.81 11.69 13.19
CA TRP A 272 14.47 12.94 13.84
C TRP A 272 14.02 13.99 12.82
N GLY A 273 12.97 14.72 13.14
CA GLY A 273 12.42 15.77 12.29
C GLY A 273 13.19 17.08 12.33
N TRP A 274 13.04 17.85 11.26
CA TRP A 274 13.74 19.12 11.05
C TRP A 274 12.83 20.35 11.14
N TRP A 275 11.54 20.17 10.82
CA TRP A 275 10.57 21.25 10.67
C TRP A 275 9.19 20.83 11.16
N ASN A 276 8.33 21.82 11.36
CA ASN A 276 6.90 21.60 11.29
C ASN A 276 6.44 21.80 9.84
N LEU A 277 5.66 20.86 9.32
CA LEU A 277 5.05 20.95 8.01
C LEU A 277 3.70 21.68 8.14
N ILE A 278 3.54 22.79 7.45
CA ILE A 278 2.38 23.68 7.54
C ILE A 278 1.80 23.90 6.14
N ALA A 279 0.48 23.89 6.00
CA ALA A 279 -0.19 24.22 4.75
C ALA A 279 -0.31 25.74 4.57
N HIS A 280 -0.68 26.18 3.37
CA HIS A 280 -0.85 27.61 3.06
C HIS A 280 -1.76 28.37 4.05
N ASP A 281 -2.80 27.73 4.59
CA ASP A 281 -3.78 28.32 5.49
C ASP A 281 -3.32 28.33 6.97
N GLY A 282 -2.11 27.83 7.25
CA GLY A 282 -1.56 27.72 8.60
C GLY A 282 -1.93 26.41 9.31
N THR A 283 -2.74 25.55 8.69
CA THR A 283 -3.05 24.24 9.27
C THR A 283 -1.84 23.32 9.24
N ARG A 284 -1.74 22.45 10.24
CA ARG A 284 -0.63 21.50 10.31
C ARG A 284 -0.81 20.36 9.32
N VAL A 285 0.22 20.12 8.52
CA VAL A 285 0.36 18.90 7.73
C VAL A 285 0.98 17.84 8.65
N TRP A 286 0.17 16.90 9.09
CA TRP A 286 0.62 15.82 9.98
C TRP A 286 1.38 14.74 9.21
N ASN A 287 2.35 14.10 9.87
CA ASN A 287 3.18 13.07 9.24
C ASN A 287 2.37 11.79 8.91
N GLU A 288 1.31 11.54 9.67
CA GLU A 288 0.35 10.44 9.48
C GLU A 288 -0.52 10.61 8.23
N GLY A 289 -0.64 11.84 7.72
CA GLY A 289 -1.34 12.14 6.48
C GLY A 289 -0.55 11.74 5.24
N VAL A 290 -1.14 11.98 4.07
CA VAL A 290 -0.49 11.69 2.78
C VAL A 290 -0.24 12.96 1.95
N PRO A 291 0.75 12.97 1.04
CA PRO A 291 1.03 14.15 0.22
C PRO A 291 -0.18 14.65 -0.60
N ALA A 292 -1.08 13.74 -0.98
CA ALA A 292 -2.32 14.06 -1.68
C ALA A 292 -3.31 14.91 -0.87
N GLU A 293 -3.16 14.99 0.44
CA GLU A 293 -4.00 15.79 1.34
C GLU A 293 -3.47 17.20 1.55
N ILE A 294 -2.24 17.50 1.11
CA ILE A 294 -1.67 18.84 1.21
C ILE A 294 -2.52 19.79 0.35
N PRO A 295 -3.15 20.83 0.93
CA PRO A 295 -4.01 21.74 0.20
C PRO A 295 -3.30 22.42 -0.97
N THR A 296 -4.05 22.71 -2.03
CA THR A 296 -3.53 23.37 -3.23
C THR A 296 -3.90 24.85 -3.29
N VAL A 297 -2.98 25.68 -3.74
CA VAL A 297 -3.19 27.08 -4.11
C VAL A 297 -2.89 27.22 -5.59
N GLU A 298 -3.83 27.75 -6.37
CA GLU A 298 -3.68 27.91 -7.83
C GLU A 298 -3.31 26.59 -8.56
N GLY A 299 -3.74 25.46 -8.00
CA GLY A 299 -3.44 24.12 -8.54
C GLY A 299 -2.13 23.50 -8.04
N GLU A 300 -1.31 24.25 -7.29
CA GLU A 300 -0.03 23.78 -6.74
C GLU A 300 -0.16 23.43 -5.25
N ARG A 301 0.40 22.29 -4.83
CA ARG A 301 0.45 21.92 -3.41
C ARG A 301 1.47 22.80 -2.72
N LEU A 302 1.04 23.55 -1.70
CA LEU A 302 1.92 24.50 -1.02
C LEU A 302 2.23 24.03 0.41
N LEU A 303 3.51 23.84 0.68
CA LEU A 303 4.06 23.33 1.94
C LEU A 303 5.02 24.36 2.53
N VAL A 304 4.76 24.81 3.73
CA VAL A 304 5.63 25.72 4.48
C VAL A 304 6.41 24.91 5.52
N LEU A 305 7.72 25.14 5.57
CA LEU A 305 8.64 24.57 6.56
C LEU A 305 8.85 25.59 7.68
N ASP A 306 8.23 25.32 8.82
CA ASP A 306 8.33 26.14 10.02
C ASP A 306 9.41 25.60 10.96
N PRO A 307 10.08 26.48 11.72
CA PRO A 307 10.92 26.05 12.83
C PRO A 307 10.16 25.07 13.73
N GLN A 308 10.85 24.03 14.17
CA GLN A 308 10.30 23.05 15.09
C GLN A 308 10.74 23.40 16.53
N PRO A 309 9.81 23.82 17.42
CA PRO A 309 10.18 24.20 18.80
C PRO A 309 10.65 23.03 19.65
N SER A 310 10.28 21.80 19.29
CA SER A 310 10.66 20.58 20.00
C SER A 310 10.87 19.43 19.03
N PRO A 311 12.00 18.73 19.09
CA PRO A 311 12.30 17.62 18.18
C PRO A 311 11.19 16.58 18.17
N ARG A 312 10.82 16.12 16.98
CA ARG A 312 9.93 14.98 16.79
C ARG A 312 10.70 13.81 16.21
N SER A 313 10.24 12.60 16.47
CA SER A 313 10.85 11.41 15.89
C SER A 313 9.81 10.41 15.41
N TRP A 314 10.25 9.52 14.53
CA TRP A 314 9.47 8.43 13.98
C TRP A 314 10.37 7.26 13.62
N ASN A 315 9.77 6.11 13.30
CA ASN A 315 10.51 4.93 12.88
C ASN A 315 10.99 5.06 11.43
N ALA A 316 12.20 4.63 11.15
CA ALA A 316 12.74 4.52 9.80
C ALA A 316 12.04 3.41 9.00
N GLY A 317 11.69 3.72 7.76
CA GLY A 317 11.12 2.76 6.81
C GLY A 317 9.82 3.23 6.18
N ARG A 318 9.56 2.73 4.96
CA ARG A 318 8.38 3.08 4.17
C ARG A 318 7.14 2.32 4.65
N ARG A 319 6.00 3.01 4.67
CA ARG A 319 4.68 2.38 4.83
C ARG A 319 4.38 1.34 3.75
N HIS A 320 4.88 1.54 2.53
CA HIS A 320 4.76 0.61 1.42
C HIS A 320 6.16 0.17 0.93
N PRO A 321 6.77 -0.86 1.55
CA PRO A 321 8.17 -1.24 1.26
C PRO A 321 8.43 -1.65 -0.19
N HIS A 322 7.40 -2.15 -0.87
CA HIS A 322 7.42 -2.62 -2.26
C HIS A 322 7.29 -1.48 -3.29
N VAL A 323 7.04 -0.24 -2.86
CA VAL A 323 6.99 0.93 -3.72
C VAL A 323 8.32 1.67 -3.62
N HIS A 324 8.94 1.93 -4.76
CA HIS A 324 10.09 2.83 -4.86
C HIS A 324 9.63 4.28 -4.76
N GLY A 325 10.14 5.00 -3.76
CA GLY A 325 9.89 6.42 -3.57
C GLY A 325 11.12 7.26 -3.91
N TRP A 326 10.91 8.41 -4.55
CA TRP A 326 11.96 9.38 -4.80
C TRP A 326 11.44 10.80 -4.66
N LEU A 327 12.35 11.73 -4.36
CA LEU A 327 12.11 13.17 -4.30
C LEU A 327 13.35 13.90 -4.79
N ILE A 328 13.16 14.91 -5.63
CA ILE A 328 14.22 15.83 -6.05
C ILE A 328 13.73 17.27 -5.96
N VAL A 329 14.66 18.20 -5.81
CA VAL A 329 14.39 19.62 -6.11
C VAL A 329 14.54 19.81 -7.61
N ASP A 330 13.47 20.25 -8.26
CA ASP A 330 13.47 20.59 -9.69
C ASP A 330 14.09 21.98 -9.91
N SER A 331 13.67 22.96 -9.12
CA SER A 331 14.20 24.32 -9.18
C SER A 331 14.04 25.05 -7.85
N GLU A 332 15.02 25.88 -7.47
CA GLU A 332 14.80 26.98 -6.53
C GLU A 332 14.11 28.14 -7.26
N LEU A 333 13.10 28.74 -6.62
CA LEU A 333 12.39 29.89 -7.19
C LEU A 333 13.23 31.17 -7.04
N ASP A 334 13.06 32.09 -8.01
CA ASP A 334 13.58 33.44 -7.86
C ASP A 334 12.91 34.13 -6.65
N PRO A 335 13.64 34.98 -5.89
CA PRO A 335 13.08 35.66 -4.72
C PRO A 335 11.78 36.43 -5.01
N THR A 336 11.65 37.03 -6.20
CA THR A 336 10.42 37.76 -6.55
C THR A 336 9.22 36.85 -6.78
N GLU A 337 9.43 35.64 -7.32
CA GLU A 337 8.40 34.61 -7.43
C GLU A 337 8.05 34.05 -6.05
N ALA A 338 9.06 33.79 -5.21
CA ALA A 338 8.86 33.35 -3.84
C ALA A 338 8.03 34.35 -3.03
N ASP A 339 8.29 35.66 -3.16
CA ASP A 339 7.53 36.74 -2.52
C ASP A 339 6.05 36.75 -2.94
N LEU A 340 5.72 36.32 -4.17
CA LEU A 340 4.33 36.18 -4.59
C LEU A 340 3.67 35.01 -3.86
N TRP A 341 4.34 33.86 -3.78
CA TRP A 341 3.81 32.69 -3.07
C TRP A 341 3.66 32.91 -1.57
N TRP A 342 4.57 33.66 -0.94
CA TRP A 342 4.44 34.04 0.47
C TRP A 342 3.13 34.81 0.77
N LYS A 343 2.58 35.56 -0.19
CA LYS A 343 1.29 36.28 -0.02
C LYS A 343 0.08 35.34 0.11
N HIS A 344 0.22 34.09 -0.32
CA HIS A 344 -0.82 33.07 -0.19
C HIS A 344 -0.73 32.29 1.13
N THR A 345 0.28 32.58 1.96
CA THR A 345 0.49 31.87 3.21
C THR A 345 0.04 32.67 4.41
N THR A 346 -0.51 31.98 5.41
CA THR A 346 -0.72 32.56 6.73
C THR A 346 0.64 32.95 7.34
N PRO A 347 0.75 34.16 7.93
CA PRO A 347 1.93 34.54 8.70
C PRO A 347 2.27 33.51 9.77
N ALA A 348 3.52 33.48 10.22
CA ALA A 348 3.91 32.62 11.33
C ALA A 348 2.99 32.93 12.52
N GLU A 349 2.42 31.90 13.13
CA GLU A 349 1.86 32.10 14.47
C GLU A 349 3.06 32.47 15.34
N THR A 350 3.14 33.72 15.76
CA THR A 350 4.01 34.07 16.89
C THR A 350 3.50 33.24 18.03
N ASP A 351 4.28 32.24 18.46
CA ASP A 351 4.04 31.57 19.72
C ASP A 351 3.65 32.66 20.73
N PRO A 352 2.47 32.59 21.37
CA PRO A 352 2.21 33.50 22.47
C PRO A 352 3.41 33.40 23.40
N PRO A 353 3.95 34.53 23.90
CA PRO A 353 5.06 34.48 24.84
C PRO A 353 4.66 33.48 25.89
N HIS A 354 5.53 32.48 26.12
CA HIS A 354 5.35 31.48 27.16
C HIS A 354 4.63 32.16 28.32
N GLN A 355 3.34 31.86 28.50
CA GLN A 355 2.78 32.03 29.82
C GLN A 355 3.68 31.12 30.64
N ASP A 356 4.48 31.75 31.50
CA ASP A 356 5.18 31.06 32.56
C ASP A 356 4.20 30.03 33.10
N GLN A 357 4.37 28.77 32.69
CA GLN A 357 3.90 27.70 33.52
C GLN A 357 4.59 28.00 34.84
N PRO A 358 3.82 28.17 35.93
CA PRO A 358 4.44 28.42 37.22
C PRO A 358 5.52 27.38 37.38
N GLU A 359 6.74 27.86 37.66
CA GLU A 359 7.88 27.05 38.05
C GLU A 359 7.34 25.82 38.74
N HIS A 360 7.64 24.62 38.22
CA HIS A 360 7.36 23.40 38.93
C HIS A 360 7.88 23.59 40.35
N THR A 361 6.96 23.86 41.28
CA THR A 361 7.25 23.87 42.70
C THR A 361 7.92 22.54 42.95
N PRO A 362 9.17 22.50 43.45
CA PRO A 362 9.78 21.24 43.81
C PRO A 362 8.80 20.53 44.74
N LEU A 363 8.36 19.33 44.34
CA LEU A 363 7.62 18.47 45.25
C LEU A 363 8.43 18.40 46.55
N PRO A 364 7.81 18.62 47.72
CA PRO A 364 8.54 18.58 48.96
C PRO A 364 9.20 17.20 49.10
N VAL A 365 10.52 17.22 49.27
CA VAL A 365 11.30 16.06 49.68
C VAL A 365 10.72 15.57 50.99
N THR A 366 9.91 14.52 50.95
CA THR A 366 9.51 13.78 52.13
C THR A 366 10.73 13.00 52.61
N THR A 367 11.40 13.55 53.61
CA THR A 367 12.38 12.83 54.42
C THR A 367 11.71 11.58 55.00
N PRO A 368 12.31 10.38 54.88
CA PRO A 368 11.78 9.19 55.54
C PRO A 368 12.05 9.29 57.05
N ALA A 369 10.99 9.16 57.85
CA ALA A 369 11.08 8.89 59.29
C ALA A 369 11.04 7.36 59.52
N PRO A 370 11.67 6.85 60.60
CA PRO A 370 12.40 5.58 60.59
C PRO A 370 11.55 4.33 60.81
N GLU A 371 12.12 3.21 60.37
CA GLU A 371 11.70 1.82 60.61
C GLU A 371 11.24 1.55 62.05
N THR A 372 10.13 0.84 62.18
CA THR A 372 9.87 -0.02 63.34
C THR A 372 9.42 -1.38 62.83
N ALA A 373 10.11 -2.41 63.28
CA ALA A 373 10.05 -3.79 62.80
C ALA A 373 8.68 -4.48 63.03
N PRO A 374 8.36 -5.55 62.27
CA PRO A 374 7.11 -6.28 62.39
C PRO A 374 7.21 -7.51 63.31
N GLN A 375 6.09 -7.86 63.95
CA GLN A 375 5.86 -9.15 64.61
C GLN A 375 4.43 -9.66 64.30
N PRO A 376 4.18 -10.98 64.42
CA PRO A 376 3.84 -11.83 63.28
C PRO A 376 2.38 -12.29 63.28
N GLN A 377 1.86 -12.64 62.10
CA GLN A 377 0.63 -13.42 62.00
C GLN A 377 0.88 -14.79 61.37
N THR A 378 0.26 -15.76 62.02
CA THR A 378 0.40 -17.20 61.97
C THR A 378 -0.27 -17.86 60.77
N ASP A 379 0.36 -18.96 60.37
CA ASP A 379 -0.05 -20.02 59.45
C ASP A 379 -1.54 -20.39 59.41
N HIS A 380 -2.09 -20.50 58.19
CA HIS A 380 -2.90 -21.64 57.76
C HIS A 380 -2.77 -21.82 56.23
N ALA A 381 -2.37 -23.01 55.80
CA ALA A 381 -2.31 -23.52 54.41
C ALA A 381 -3.49 -24.50 54.16
N PRO A 382 -3.62 -25.15 52.98
CA PRO A 382 -3.62 -24.66 51.59
C PRO A 382 -4.85 -25.18 50.78
N GLN A 383 -5.18 -24.56 49.65
CA GLN A 383 -5.85 -25.26 48.53
C GLN A 383 -5.19 -24.87 47.20
N ASP A 384 -4.87 -25.90 46.43
CA ASP A 384 -4.11 -25.92 45.18
C ASP A 384 -4.82 -25.26 44.00
N GLU A 385 -4.10 -24.42 43.24
CA GLU A 385 -4.27 -24.25 41.80
C GLU A 385 -2.89 -23.97 41.15
N PRO A 386 -2.58 -24.52 39.95
CA PRO A 386 -1.21 -24.68 39.49
C PRO A 386 -0.66 -23.43 38.77
N ALA A 387 0.62 -23.14 39.06
CA ALA A 387 1.38 -22.06 38.43
C ALA A 387 1.73 -22.38 36.96
N PRO A 388 1.78 -21.36 36.08
CA PRO A 388 2.25 -21.50 34.70
C PRO A 388 3.78 -21.66 34.66
N GLN A 389 4.26 -22.58 33.81
CA GLN A 389 5.67 -22.89 33.63
C GLN A 389 6.43 -21.80 32.82
N PRO A 390 7.76 -21.65 33.05
CA PRO A 390 8.60 -20.68 32.37
C PRO A 390 9.19 -21.24 31.07
N THR A 391 9.12 -20.49 29.97
CA THR A 391 9.80 -20.82 28.70
C THR A 391 11.17 -20.17 28.61
N GLU A 392 12.20 -21.00 28.47
CA GLU A 392 13.59 -20.66 28.14
C GLU A 392 13.79 -20.26 26.65
N PRO A 393 14.94 -19.63 26.31
CA PRO A 393 15.12 -18.82 25.10
C PRO A 393 15.81 -19.53 23.93
N GLY A 394 15.54 -19.04 22.72
CA GLY A 394 16.48 -19.08 21.60
C GLY A 394 16.29 -20.16 20.53
N ARG A 395 15.70 -19.77 19.39
CA ARG A 395 16.10 -20.24 18.05
C ARG A 395 15.66 -19.22 17.00
N ARG A 396 16.64 -18.53 16.40
CA ARG A 396 16.49 -17.72 15.19
C ARG A 396 15.82 -18.56 14.10
N ARG A 397 14.66 -18.13 13.59
CA ARG A 397 14.09 -18.63 12.33
C ARG A 397 14.55 -17.70 11.21
N ALA A 398 15.23 -18.27 10.22
CA ALA A 398 15.44 -17.64 8.93
C ALA A 398 14.08 -17.40 8.25
N HIS A 399 13.91 -16.22 7.65
CA HIS A 399 12.76 -15.88 6.82
C HIS A 399 12.75 -16.77 5.55
N PRO A 400 11.64 -17.41 5.19
CA PRO A 400 11.53 -18.03 3.87
C PRO A 400 11.26 -16.97 2.81
N ALA A 401 11.87 -17.15 1.64
CA ALA A 401 11.49 -16.47 0.41
C ALA A 401 9.98 -16.65 0.17
N LEU A 402 9.31 -15.57 -0.23
CA LEU A 402 7.90 -15.55 -0.62
C LEU A 402 7.70 -16.36 -1.90
N GLY A 403 7.60 -17.68 -1.76
CA GLY A 403 6.93 -18.53 -2.73
C GLY A 403 5.42 -18.40 -2.53
N LEU A 404 4.67 -18.45 -3.64
CA LEU A 404 3.21 -18.58 -3.61
C LEU A 404 2.80 -19.66 -2.59
N PRO A 405 1.76 -19.43 -1.76
CA PRO A 405 1.25 -20.48 -0.88
C PRO A 405 0.84 -21.69 -1.73
N PRO A 406 1.05 -22.93 -1.25
CA PRO A 406 0.54 -24.09 -1.95
C PRO A 406 -0.97 -23.96 -2.09
N LEU A 407 -1.48 -24.23 -3.30
CA LEU A 407 -2.92 -24.30 -3.56
C LEU A 407 -3.57 -25.25 -2.53
N PRO A 408 -4.70 -24.88 -1.89
CA PRO A 408 -5.37 -25.74 -0.93
C PRO A 408 -5.73 -27.09 -1.58
N PRO A 409 -5.55 -28.23 -0.88
CA PRO A 409 -5.80 -29.56 -1.44
C PRO A 409 -7.25 -29.79 -1.91
N GLU A 410 -8.17 -28.91 -1.55
CA GLU A 410 -9.60 -28.99 -1.89
C GLU A 410 -9.98 -28.27 -3.19
N VAL A 411 -9.09 -27.45 -3.77
CA VAL A 411 -9.32 -26.77 -5.07
C VAL A 411 -9.27 -27.76 -6.23
N SER A 412 -8.62 -28.92 -6.05
CA SER A 412 -8.47 -29.94 -7.10
C SER A 412 -9.64 -30.93 -7.21
N ARG A 413 -10.71 -30.80 -6.39
CA ARG A 413 -11.81 -31.78 -6.35
C ARG A 413 -13.21 -31.22 -6.61
N SER A 414 -13.38 -29.93 -6.87
CA SER A 414 -14.67 -29.37 -7.29
C SER A 414 -14.94 -29.63 -8.78
N HIS A 415 -15.27 -30.86 -9.14
CA HIS A 415 -15.83 -31.20 -10.46
C HIS A 415 -17.27 -30.66 -10.67
N SER A 416 -17.79 -29.83 -9.75
CA SER A 416 -19.17 -29.36 -9.75
C SER A 416 -19.35 -27.90 -10.18
N TRP A 417 -18.30 -27.21 -10.58
CA TRP A 417 -18.39 -25.80 -11.02
C TRP A 417 -17.77 -25.60 -12.41
N GLY A 418 -18.32 -26.32 -13.37
CA GLY A 418 -18.26 -25.99 -14.80
C GLY A 418 -19.69 -26.00 -15.35
N PRO A 419 -20.03 -25.18 -16.36
CA PRO A 419 -21.40 -25.13 -16.86
C PRO A 419 -21.77 -26.46 -17.51
N THR A 420 -22.77 -27.14 -16.96
CA THR A 420 -23.43 -28.30 -17.56
C THR A 420 -24.35 -27.85 -18.70
N TRP A 421 -23.79 -27.48 -19.84
CA TRP A 421 -24.56 -27.31 -21.07
C TRP A 421 -24.86 -28.68 -21.71
N ARG A 422 -25.99 -29.32 -21.40
CA ARG A 422 -26.70 -30.29 -22.27
C ARG A 422 -28.17 -30.48 -21.84
N HIS A 423 -29.10 -29.75 -22.45
CA HIS A 423 -30.13 -30.22 -23.40
C HIS A 423 -31.22 -29.18 -23.62
#